data_AF-A0A4D6G2G7-F1
#
_entry.id   AF-A0A4D6G2G7-F1
#
_cell.length_a   1.000
_cell.length_b   1.000
_cell.length_c   1.000
_cell.angle_alpha   90.00
_cell.angle_beta   90.00
_cell.angle_gamma   90.00
#
_symmetry.space_group_name_H-M   'P 1'
#
loop_
_entity.id
_entity.type
_entity.pdbx_description
1 polymer ?
#
loop_
_entity_poly.entity_id
_entity_poly.type
_entity_poly.pdbx_seq_one_letter_code
_entity_poly.pdbx_strand_id
1 'polypeptide(L)'
;MDTCKYVHYQVDSSTQTTPVTTTRPSSTSAVVRGLGPTVLHPPQWIQCDLRYFDMSILGKFSVVMADPPWDIHMELPYGTMSDDEMRQLNVPSLTDDGLIFLWVTGRAMELGRECLKLWGYERCDELIWVKTNQLQRIIRTGRTGHWLNHGKEHCLVGVKGNPKEVNRGLDCDVIVAEVRATSHKPDEIYGIIERLSPGTRKIELFGRPHNVQPNWITLGNQVDGVRLTDPTLIHEFRKLYPDGDCMRKPQ
;
A
#
# COMPACT_ATOMS: atom_id res chain seq x y z
N MET A 1 18.05 15.42 -34.26
CA MET A 1 17.35 14.19 -33.78
C MET A 1 16.33 14.66 -32.76
N ASP A 2 15.22 15.26 -33.22
CA ASP A 2 14.44 16.21 -32.41
C ASP A 2 12.99 15.79 -32.15
N THR A 3 12.69 14.49 -32.17
CA THR A 3 11.34 14.02 -31.87
C THR A 3 11.34 12.71 -31.09
N CYS A 4 11.69 12.76 -29.81
CA CYS A 4 11.04 11.89 -28.84
C CYS A 4 9.88 12.70 -28.22
N LYS A 5 8.74 12.77 -28.93
CA LYS A 5 7.52 13.32 -28.35
C LYS A 5 6.91 12.24 -27.47
N TYR A 6 6.87 12.53 -26.18
CA TYR A 6 6.24 11.72 -25.14
C TYR A 6 4.83 11.29 -25.57
N VAL A 7 4.54 10.00 -25.45
CA VAL A 7 3.18 9.47 -25.63
C VAL A 7 2.35 9.93 -24.43
N HIS A 8 1.52 10.95 -24.64
CA HIS A 8 0.42 11.26 -23.75
C HIS A 8 -0.74 10.34 -24.12
N TYR A 9 -1.23 9.55 -23.18
CA TYR A 9 -2.57 8.98 -23.33
C TYR A 9 -3.56 10.14 -23.19
N GLN A 10 -4.17 10.53 -24.29
CA GLN A 10 -5.32 11.43 -24.30
C GLN A 10 -6.57 10.55 -24.28
N VAL A 11 -7.47 10.78 -23.33
CA VAL A 11 -8.80 10.16 -23.36
C VAL A 11 -9.54 10.79 -24.54
N ASP A 12 -9.88 9.98 -25.54
CA ASP A 12 -10.69 10.43 -26.68
C ASP A 12 -12.09 10.79 -26.18
N SER A 13 -12.34 12.09 -26.02
CA SER A 13 -13.69 12.62 -25.86
C SER A 13 -14.36 12.74 -27.23
N SER A 14 -14.54 11.61 -27.92
CA SER A 14 -15.41 11.57 -29.10
C SER A 14 -16.80 11.09 -28.68
N THR A 15 -17.65 12.03 -28.28
CA THR A 15 -19.10 11.87 -28.40
C THR A 15 -19.46 11.91 -29.88
N GLN A 16 -19.39 10.77 -30.55
CA GLN A 16 -20.11 10.54 -31.80
C GLN A 16 -21.17 9.48 -31.55
N THR A 17 -22.41 9.94 -31.39
CA THR A 17 -23.61 9.12 -31.47
C THR A 17 -23.74 8.58 -32.89
N THR A 18 -23.30 7.35 -33.11
CA THR A 18 -23.73 6.52 -34.24
C THR A 18 -24.77 5.51 -33.75
N PRO A 19 -25.95 5.42 -34.37
CA PRO A 19 -26.93 4.40 -34.00
C PRO A 19 -26.46 3.05 -34.56
N VAL A 20 -25.83 2.24 -33.72
CA VAL A 20 -25.51 0.85 -34.06
C VAL A 20 -26.69 -0.03 -33.69
N THR A 21 -27.30 -0.62 -34.71
CA THR A 21 -28.37 -1.61 -34.62
C THR A 21 -27.94 -2.80 -33.76
N THR A 22 -28.68 -3.02 -32.67
CA THR A 22 -28.41 -4.05 -31.67
C THR A 22 -28.68 -5.46 -32.22
N THR A 23 -27.63 -6.19 -32.58
CA THR A 23 -27.63 -7.66 -32.48
C THR A 23 -26.76 -8.03 -31.29
N ARG A 24 -27.39 -8.49 -30.20
CA ARG A 24 -26.71 -8.94 -28.97
C ARG A 24 -25.94 -10.24 -29.25
N PRO A 25 -24.61 -10.30 -29.11
CA PRO A 25 -23.98 -11.50 -28.58
C PRO A 25 -24.18 -11.49 -27.07
N SER A 26 -24.48 -12.66 -26.50
CA SER A 26 -24.59 -12.87 -25.05
C SER A 26 -23.29 -12.51 -24.35
N SER A 27 -23.21 -11.31 -23.77
CA SER A 27 -22.19 -10.98 -22.79
C SER A 27 -22.49 -11.77 -21.52
N THR A 28 -21.54 -12.60 -21.11
CA THR A 28 -21.43 -13.08 -19.74
C THR A 28 -21.34 -11.86 -18.83
N SER A 29 -22.44 -11.50 -18.19
CA SER A 29 -22.47 -10.52 -17.12
C SER A 29 -21.46 -10.98 -16.07
N ALA A 30 -20.42 -10.18 -15.86
CA ALA A 30 -19.64 -10.29 -14.64
C ALA A 30 -20.65 -10.14 -13.50
N VAL A 31 -20.89 -11.24 -12.80
CA VAL A 31 -21.81 -11.28 -11.68
C VAL A 31 -21.17 -10.43 -10.59
N VAL A 32 -21.58 -9.16 -10.50
CA VAL A 32 -21.43 -8.38 -9.28
C VAL A 32 -22.32 -9.10 -8.26
N ARG A 33 -21.75 -10.09 -7.58
CA ARG A 33 -22.46 -10.79 -6.50
C ARG A 33 -22.77 -9.73 -5.46
N GLY A 34 -24.05 -9.62 -5.13
CA GLY A 34 -24.53 -8.68 -4.13
C GLY A 34 -23.77 -8.89 -2.83
N LEU A 35 -22.83 -7.99 -2.56
CA LEU A 35 -22.22 -7.83 -1.26
C LEU A 35 -23.35 -7.36 -0.35
N GLY A 36 -23.52 -8.00 0.81
CA GLY A 36 -24.35 -7.44 1.88
C GLY A 36 -23.88 -6.02 2.24
N PRO A 37 -24.60 -5.30 3.10
CA PRO A 37 -24.21 -3.94 3.48
C PRO A 37 -22.72 -3.92 3.91
N THR A 38 -21.89 -3.22 3.14
CA THR A 38 -20.46 -3.07 3.44
C THR A 38 -20.34 -2.29 4.74
N VAL A 39 -19.99 -2.98 5.82
CA VAL A 39 -19.75 -2.34 7.12
C VAL A 39 -18.38 -1.66 7.06
N LEU A 40 -18.38 -0.33 7.07
CA LEU A 40 -17.15 0.44 7.22
C LEU A 40 -16.78 0.50 8.70
N HIS A 41 -15.61 -0.03 9.03
CA HIS A 41 -15.03 0.14 10.34
C HIS A 41 -14.30 1.49 10.43
N PRO A 42 -14.43 2.22 11.55
CA PRO A 42 -13.73 3.48 11.72
C PRO A 42 -12.20 3.28 11.69
N PRO A 43 -11.44 4.33 11.37
CA PRO A 43 -9.98 4.25 11.38
C PRO A 43 -9.43 3.89 12.76
N GLN A 44 -8.41 3.04 12.80
CA GLN A 44 -7.73 2.55 13.99
C GLN A 44 -6.22 2.70 13.82
N TRP A 45 -5.48 2.89 14.91
CA TRP A 45 -4.03 3.03 14.86
C TRP A 45 -3.37 2.67 16.19
N ILE A 46 -2.08 2.35 16.11
CA ILE A 46 -1.24 2.07 17.27
C ILE A 46 0.11 2.75 17.06
N GLN A 47 0.47 3.63 17.99
CA GLN A 47 1.81 4.20 18.06
C GLN A 47 2.76 3.13 18.59
N CYS A 48 3.67 2.66 17.73
CA CYS A 48 4.57 1.57 18.09
C CYS A 48 5.90 1.60 17.33
N ASP A 49 6.90 0.95 17.91
CA ASP A 49 8.11 0.54 17.18
C ASP A 49 7.88 -0.84 16.56
N LEU A 50 7.76 -0.90 15.24
CA LEU A 50 7.46 -2.15 14.52
C LEU A 50 8.50 -3.25 14.70
N ARG A 51 9.71 -2.92 15.18
CA ARG A 51 10.75 -3.93 15.47
C ARG A 51 10.42 -4.77 16.69
N TYR A 52 9.61 -4.23 17.60
CA TYR A 52 9.35 -4.82 18.91
C TYR A 52 7.88 -5.14 19.14
N PHE A 53 6.99 -4.48 18.40
CA PHE A 53 5.56 -4.67 18.54
C PHE A 53 5.13 -6.07 18.07
N ASP A 54 4.51 -6.83 18.98
CA ASP A 54 3.91 -8.11 18.68
C ASP A 54 2.65 -7.96 17.81
N MET A 55 2.83 -8.07 16.50
CA MET A 55 1.77 -8.00 15.51
C MET A 55 0.80 -9.19 15.55
N SER A 56 1.09 -10.27 16.28
CA SER A 56 0.23 -11.46 16.31
C SER A 56 -1.12 -11.19 16.98
N ILE A 57 -1.21 -10.19 17.87
CA ILE A 57 -2.46 -9.81 18.56
C ILE A 57 -3.50 -9.18 17.64
N LEU A 58 -3.09 -8.69 16.47
CA LEU A 58 -3.94 -7.89 15.57
C LEU A 58 -4.94 -8.73 14.76
N GLY A 59 -4.78 -10.05 14.80
CA GLY A 59 -5.50 -10.99 13.94
C GLY A 59 -5.00 -10.95 12.49
N LYS A 60 -5.88 -11.33 11.56
CA LYS A 60 -5.56 -11.49 10.14
C LYS A 60 -6.13 -10.36 9.29
N PHE A 61 -5.41 -10.02 8.22
CA PHE A 61 -5.76 -8.96 7.27
C PHE A 61 -5.72 -9.48 5.84
N SER A 62 -6.68 -9.03 5.03
CA SER A 62 -6.75 -9.38 3.61
C SER A 62 -5.70 -8.61 2.79
N VAL A 63 -5.32 -7.41 3.23
CA VAL A 63 -4.29 -6.59 2.60
C VAL A 63 -3.37 -6.00 3.64
N VAL A 64 -2.06 -6.14 3.40
CA VAL A 64 -0.98 -5.43 4.10
C VAL A 64 -0.42 -4.36 3.15
N MET A 65 -0.19 -3.15 3.63
CA MET A 65 0.60 -2.14 2.91
C MET A 65 1.76 -1.69 3.79
N ALA A 66 2.93 -1.45 3.20
CA ALA A 66 4.09 -0.96 3.92
C ALA A 66 4.89 0.04 3.09
N ASP A 67 5.29 1.15 3.72
CA ASP A 67 6.29 2.09 3.20
C ASP A 67 7.50 2.18 4.15
N PRO A 68 8.39 1.17 4.14
CA PRO A 68 9.43 1.07 5.14
C PRO A 68 10.52 2.14 4.99
N PRO A 69 11.16 2.55 6.10
CA PRO A 69 12.31 3.45 6.08
C PRO A 69 13.59 2.67 5.72
N TRP A 70 13.65 2.16 4.48
CA TRP A 70 14.77 1.34 4.00
C TRP A 70 16.12 2.03 4.21
N ASP A 71 17.12 1.28 4.69
CA ASP A 71 18.51 1.70 4.54
C ASP A 71 18.94 1.56 3.07
N ILE A 72 19.01 2.69 2.38
CA ILE A 72 19.42 2.75 0.97
C ILE A 72 20.92 3.05 0.80
N HIS A 73 21.71 2.99 1.88
CA HIS A 73 23.14 3.33 1.92
C HIS A 73 23.41 4.78 1.48
N MET A 74 22.55 5.70 1.93
CA MET A 74 22.69 7.14 1.73
C MET A 74 22.36 7.87 3.03
N GLU A 75 22.92 9.06 3.22
CA GLU A 75 22.52 9.93 4.32
C GLU A 75 21.08 10.42 4.10
N LEU A 76 20.20 10.11 5.06
CA LEU A 76 18.79 10.50 5.03
C LEU A 76 18.47 11.36 6.27
N PRO A 77 17.53 12.32 6.16
CA PRO A 77 17.14 13.18 7.28
C PRO A 77 16.19 12.48 8.27
N TYR A 78 16.14 11.14 8.28
CA TYR A 78 15.29 10.32 9.14
C TYR A 78 15.97 8.99 9.46
N GLY A 79 15.55 8.37 10.57
CA GLY A 79 16.05 7.04 10.96
C GLY A 79 15.61 5.96 9.98
N THR A 80 16.52 5.08 9.63
CA THR A 80 16.29 3.91 8.77
C THR A 80 16.19 2.63 9.59
N MET A 81 15.70 1.57 8.95
CA MET A 81 15.74 0.21 9.46
C MET A 81 16.78 -0.58 8.66
N SER A 82 17.65 -1.31 9.36
CA SER A 82 18.68 -2.15 8.73
C SER A 82 18.05 -3.30 7.95
N ASP A 83 18.79 -3.85 6.99
CA ASP A 83 18.33 -4.98 6.18
C ASP A 83 17.88 -6.18 7.06
N ASP A 84 18.58 -6.45 8.17
CA ASP A 84 18.24 -7.56 9.07
C ASP A 84 17.01 -7.27 9.93
N GLU A 85 16.84 -6.05 10.43
CA GLU A 85 15.60 -5.65 11.11
C GLU A 85 14.40 -5.78 10.16
N MET A 86 14.54 -5.38 8.89
CA MET A 86 13.50 -5.55 7.87
C MET A 86 13.16 -7.03 7.64
N ARG A 87 14.16 -7.90 7.47
CA ARG A 87 13.94 -9.35 7.30
C ARG A 87 13.21 -9.99 8.49
N GLN A 88 13.47 -9.50 9.70
CA GLN A 88 12.92 -10.05 10.96
C GLN A 88 11.51 -9.58 11.28
N LEU A 89 10.95 -8.60 10.56
CA LEU A 89 9.57 -8.17 10.78
C LEU A 89 8.59 -9.35 10.64
N ASN A 90 7.71 -9.50 11.63
CA ASN A 90 6.72 -10.58 11.67
C ASN A 90 5.51 -10.33 10.74
N VAL A 91 5.75 -9.83 9.52
CA VAL A 91 4.72 -9.72 8.48
C VAL A 91 4.01 -11.06 8.20
N PRO A 92 4.67 -12.23 8.26
CA PRO A 92 4.00 -13.52 8.07
C PRO A 92 2.80 -13.78 8.99
N SER A 93 2.76 -13.20 10.19
CA SER A 93 1.66 -13.41 11.12
C SER A 93 0.37 -12.69 10.71
N LEU A 94 0.47 -11.64 9.90
CA LEU A 94 -0.64 -10.74 9.55
C LEU A 94 -1.61 -11.32 8.50
N THR A 95 -1.16 -12.27 7.68
CA THR A 95 -1.96 -12.77 6.55
C THR A 95 -1.75 -14.27 6.36
N ASP A 96 -2.86 -14.99 6.20
CA ASP A 96 -2.86 -16.39 5.76
C ASP A 96 -3.09 -16.45 4.24
N ASP A 97 -4.18 -15.84 3.77
CA ASP A 97 -4.51 -15.63 2.36
C ASP A 97 -4.76 -14.13 2.10
N GLY A 98 -4.02 -13.51 1.18
CA GLY A 98 -4.17 -12.08 0.94
C GLY A 98 -3.08 -11.46 0.06
N LEU A 99 -3.01 -10.13 0.12
CA LEU A 99 -2.11 -9.31 -0.70
C LEU A 99 -1.19 -8.46 0.17
N ILE A 100 -0.03 -8.11 -0.37
CA ILE A 100 0.87 -7.10 0.19
C ILE A 100 1.25 -6.06 -0.86
N PHE A 101 1.24 -4.80 -0.47
CA PHE A 101 1.72 -3.65 -1.23
C PHE A 101 2.96 -3.09 -0.54
N LEU A 102 4.13 -3.27 -1.16
CA LEU A 102 5.42 -2.90 -0.57
C LEU A 102 6.11 -1.82 -1.40
N TRP A 103 6.16 -0.60 -0.88
CA TRP A 103 6.88 0.49 -1.52
C TRP A 103 8.40 0.27 -1.45
N VAL A 104 9.07 0.47 -2.58
CA VAL A 104 10.51 0.23 -2.74
C VAL A 104 11.17 1.33 -3.57
N THR A 105 12.44 1.59 -3.29
CA THR A 105 13.26 2.59 -4.01
C THR A 105 14.74 2.20 -3.95
N GLY A 106 15.54 2.66 -4.93
CA GLY A 106 16.98 2.40 -4.95
C GLY A 106 17.31 0.90 -4.81
N ARG A 107 18.26 0.56 -3.92
CA ARG A 107 18.62 -0.84 -3.60
C ARG A 107 17.49 -1.67 -2.97
N ALA A 108 16.47 -1.01 -2.41
CA ALA A 108 15.35 -1.71 -1.80
C ALA A 108 14.45 -2.38 -2.85
N MET A 109 14.67 -2.12 -4.14
CA MET A 109 14.07 -2.90 -5.23
C MET A 109 14.40 -4.40 -5.08
N GLU A 110 15.66 -4.74 -4.84
CA GLU A 110 16.11 -6.13 -4.69
C GLU A 110 15.80 -6.66 -3.29
N LEU A 111 16.12 -5.88 -2.25
CA LEU A 111 15.85 -6.28 -0.86
C LEU A 111 14.35 -6.45 -0.59
N GLY A 112 13.48 -5.62 -1.18
CA GLY A 112 12.03 -5.76 -1.06
C GLY A 112 11.52 -7.04 -1.70
N ARG A 113 12.09 -7.46 -2.85
CA ARG A 113 11.78 -8.76 -3.48
C ARG A 113 12.25 -9.93 -2.60
N GLU A 114 13.41 -9.80 -1.95
CA GLU A 114 13.89 -10.76 -0.96
C GLU A 114 12.93 -10.86 0.23
N CYS A 115 12.55 -9.72 0.81
CA CYS A 115 11.62 -9.64 1.96
C CYS A 115 10.25 -10.24 1.62
N LEU A 116 9.68 -9.96 0.44
CA LEU A 116 8.43 -10.57 0.01
C LEU A 116 8.51 -12.10 0.03
N LYS A 117 9.59 -12.66 -0.53
CA LYS A 117 9.80 -14.11 -0.55
C LYS A 117 9.97 -14.68 0.86
N LEU A 118 10.77 -14.02 1.71
CA LEU A 118 10.96 -14.41 3.12
C LEU A 118 9.64 -14.38 3.89
N TRP A 119 8.77 -13.41 3.62
CA TRP A 119 7.47 -13.30 4.28
C TRP A 119 6.39 -14.23 3.71
N GLY A 120 6.74 -15.03 2.70
CA GLY A 120 5.86 -16.04 2.10
C GLY A 120 4.95 -15.50 1.00
N TYR A 121 5.27 -14.35 0.40
CA TYR A 121 4.54 -13.79 -0.74
C TYR A 121 5.26 -14.10 -2.05
N GLU A 122 4.48 -14.40 -3.09
CA GLU A 122 4.94 -14.39 -4.48
C GLU A 122 4.61 -13.03 -5.09
N ARG A 123 5.59 -12.37 -5.70
CA ARG A 123 5.34 -11.10 -6.41
C ARG A 123 4.48 -11.37 -7.65
N CYS A 124 3.28 -10.82 -7.68
CA CYS A 124 2.34 -10.99 -8.78
C CYS A 124 2.13 -9.74 -9.65
N ASP A 125 2.49 -8.56 -9.16
CA ASP A 125 2.37 -7.29 -9.90
C ASP A 125 3.43 -6.27 -9.44
N GLU A 126 3.52 -5.14 -10.14
CA GLU A 126 4.36 -4.00 -9.76
C GLU A 126 3.71 -2.68 -10.19
N LEU A 127 3.18 -1.95 -9.21
CA LEU A 127 2.58 -0.64 -9.43
C LEU A 127 3.66 0.43 -9.49
N ILE A 128 3.53 1.40 -10.41
CA ILE A 128 4.37 2.59 -10.44
C ILE A 128 3.54 3.84 -10.17
N TRP A 129 4.08 4.74 -9.35
CA TRP A 129 3.56 6.09 -9.21
C TRP A 129 4.43 7.06 -10.01
N VAL A 130 3.85 7.61 -11.08
CA VAL A 130 4.43 8.71 -11.86
C VAL A 130 4.19 10.03 -11.13
N LYS A 131 5.29 10.70 -10.79
CA LYS A 131 5.28 11.94 -10.02
C LYS A 131 5.06 13.15 -10.92
N THR A 132 3.92 13.81 -10.76
CA THR A 132 3.60 15.04 -11.48
C THR A 132 3.70 16.26 -10.58
N ASN A 133 3.80 17.44 -11.20
CA ASN A 133 3.57 18.73 -10.56
C ASN A 133 2.12 19.18 -10.77
N GLN A 134 1.76 20.34 -10.22
CA GLN A 134 0.43 20.97 -10.36
C GLN A 134 -0.03 21.19 -11.81
N LEU A 135 0.91 21.19 -12.77
CA LEU A 135 0.61 21.34 -14.20
C LEU A 135 0.51 19.99 -14.93
N GLN A 136 0.42 18.88 -14.18
CA GLN A 136 0.39 17.50 -14.69
C GLN A 136 1.60 17.16 -15.57
N ARG A 137 2.76 17.75 -15.26
CA ARG A 137 4.04 17.47 -15.94
C ARG A 137 4.93 16.66 -15.02
N ILE A 138 5.67 15.71 -15.61
CA ILE A 138 6.69 14.95 -14.89
C ILE A 138 7.76 15.91 -14.36
N ILE A 139 8.12 15.75 -13.09
CA ILE A 139 9.21 16.49 -12.46
C ILE A 139 10.54 15.95 -13.03
N ARG A 140 11.23 16.75 -13.83
CA ARG A 140 12.44 16.35 -14.58
C ARG A 140 13.71 17.07 -14.14
N THR A 141 13.57 18.15 -13.39
CA THR A 141 14.68 18.99 -12.92
C THR A 141 15.16 18.52 -11.54
N GLY A 142 16.39 18.87 -11.19
CA GLY A 142 17.07 18.37 -9.99
C GLY A 142 17.91 17.12 -10.25
N ARG A 143 18.63 16.65 -9.22
CA ARG A 143 19.41 15.41 -9.23
C ARG A 143 18.71 14.37 -8.34
N THR A 144 17.72 13.71 -8.91
CA THR A 144 16.81 12.81 -8.17
C THR A 144 17.21 11.33 -8.25
N GLY A 145 18.27 11.01 -8.99
CA GLY A 145 18.86 9.68 -9.05
C GLY A 145 20.37 9.73 -9.35
N HIS A 146 21.02 8.57 -9.27
CA HIS A 146 22.48 8.47 -9.43
C HIS A 146 22.94 8.62 -10.88
N TRP A 147 22.22 7.99 -11.81
CA TRP A 147 22.55 7.96 -13.24
C TRP A 147 21.49 8.64 -14.10
N LEU A 148 20.22 8.40 -13.79
CA LEU A 148 19.06 9.00 -14.45
C LEU A 148 18.18 9.68 -13.40
N ASN A 149 17.49 10.75 -13.78
CA ASN A 149 16.49 11.36 -12.91
C ASN A 149 15.31 10.42 -12.68
N HIS A 150 14.93 10.25 -11.43
CA HIS A 150 13.80 9.41 -11.03
C HIS A 150 12.50 10.21 -11.08
N GLY A 151 11.63 9.86 -12.03
CA GLY A 151 10.27 10.43 -12.18
C GLY A 151 9.15 9.58 -11.57
N LYS A 152 9.50 8.48 -10.89
CA LYS A 152 8.53 7.54 -10.32
C LYS A 152 9.02 6.86 -9.05
N GLU A 153 8.07 6.35 -8.27
CA GLU A 153 8.29 5.36 -7.20
C GLU A 153 7.61 4.04 -7.54
N HIS A 154 8.09 2.93 -6.97
CA HIS A 154 7.57 1.59 -7.23
C HIS A 154 6.92 1.01 -5.98
N CYS A 155 5.86 0.23 -6.19
CA CYS A 155 5.19 -0.55 -5.17
C CYS A 155 5.05 -2.00 -5.67
N LEU A 156 5.80 -2.92 -5.07
CA LEU A 156 5.69 -4.33 -5.38
C LEU A 156 4.34 -4.84 -4.86
N VAL A 157 3.65 -5.66 -5.65
CA VAL A 157 2.43 -6.34 -5.21
C VAL A 157 2.71 -7.83 -5.08
N GLY A 158 2.51 -8.36 -3.88
CA GLY A 158 2.68 -9.78 -3.56
C GLY A 158 1.36 -10.45 -3.21
N VAL A 159 1.23 -11.72 -3.54
CA VAL A 159 0.11 -12.59 -3.14
C VAL A 159 0.62 -13.70 -2.23
N LYS A 160 -0.16 -14.01 -1.19
CA LYS A 160 0.08 -15.13 -0.28
C LYS A 160 -1.19 -15.97 -0.20
N GLY A 161 -1.03 -17.29 -0.24
CA GLY A 161 -2.17 -18.22 -0.25
C GLY A 161 -3.03 -18.08 -1.51
N ASN A 162 -4.35 -18.25 -1.37
CA ASN A 162 -5.33 -18.19 -2.45
C ASN A 162 -6.53 -17.29 -2.07
N PRO A 163 -6.36 -15.95 -2.09
CA PRO A 163 -7.43 -15.03 -1.69
C PRO A 163 -8.60 -15.08 -2.68
N LYS A 164 -9.78 -15.46 -2.18
CA LYS A 164 -10.97 -15.73 -3.03
C LYS A 164 -11.80 -14.51 -3.39
N GLU A 165 -11.71 -13.44 -2.61
CA GLU A 165 -12.56 -12.25 -2.72
C GLU A 165 -11.76 -11.03 -3.20
N VAL A 166 -11.14 -11.16 -4.39
CA VAL A 166 -10.29 -10.13 -4.99
C VAL A 166 -10.79 -9.76 -6.38
N ASN A 167 -11.12 -8.49 -6.58
CA ASN A 167 -11.59 -7.94 -7.85
C ASN A 167 -10.41 -7.57 -8.76
N ARG A 168 -9.81 -8.58 -9.41
CA ARG A 168 -8.63 -8.40 -10.28
C ARG A 168 -8.99 -7.64 -11.56
N GLY A 169 -8.10 -6.75 -12.00
CA GLY A 169 -8.18 -6.07 -13.29
C GLY A 169 -9.13 -4.87 -13.37
N LEU A 170 -9.61 -4.34 -12.24
CA LEU A 170 -10.42 -3.10 -12.22
C LEU A 170 -9.58 -1.83 -12.42
N ASP A 171 -8.38 -1.81 -11.85
CA ASP A 171 -7.46 -0.68 -11.89
C ASP A 171 -6.18 -1.05 -12.66
N CYS A 172 -5.53 -0.04 -13.24
CA CYS A 172 -4.23 -0.21 -13.89
C CYS A 172 -3.08 -0.17 -12.87
N ASP A 173 -1.91 -0.63 -13.30
CA ASP A 173 -0.64 -0.66 -12.55
C ASP A 173 0.13 0.69 -12.56
N VAL A 174 -0.52 1.77 -13.00
CA VAL A 174 0.08 3.11 -13.07
C VAL A 174 -0.79 4.12 -12.32
N ILE A 175 -0.23 4.73 -11.28
CA ILE A 175 -0.78 5.92 -10.62
C ILE A 175 -0.10 7.15 -11.20
N VAL A 176 -0.89 8.14 -11.63
CA VAL A 176 -0.39 9.48 -11.98
C VAL A 176 -0.94 10.45 -10.95
N ALA A 177 -0.08 10.98 -10.08
CA ALA A 177 -0.48 11.86 -8.99
C ALA A 177 0.60 12.89 -8.66
N GLU A 178 0.14 14.03 -8.16
CA GLU A 178 1.01 15.11 -7.73
C GLU A 178 1.82 14.73 -6.49
N VAL A 179 3.08 15.17 -6.44
CA VAL A 179 3.89 15.07 -5.22
C VAL A 179 3.37 16.06 -4.18
N ARG A 180 3.16 15.59 -2.96
CA ARG A 180 2.69 16.38 -1.82
C ARG A 180 3.84 16.63 -0.83
N ALA A 181 3.66 16.28 0.44
CA ALA A 181 4.72 16.32 1.43
C ALA A 181 5.79 15.24 1.17
N THR A 182 6.99 15.44 1.74
CA THR A 182 8.09 14.48 1.61
C THR A 182 7.69 13.09 2.11
N SER A 183 7.89 12.10 1.23
CA SER A 183 7.51 10.69 1.44
C SER A 183 6.00 10.45 1.62
N HIS A 184 5.13 11.40 1.25
CA HIS A 184 3.67 11.16 1.21
C HIS A 184 3.33 10.46 -0.10
N LYS A 185 3.06 9.15 -0.03
CA LYS A 185 2.58 8.32 -1.14
C LYS A 185 1.18 8.77 -1.61
N PRO A 186 0.79 8.51 -2.86
CA PRO A 186 -0.49 8.96 -3.40
C PRO A 186 -1.67 8.27 -2.71
N ASP A 187 -2.65 9.04 -2.22
CA ASP A 187 -3.84 8.50 -1.55
C ASP A 187 -4.70 7.62 -2.49
N GLU A 188 -4.52 7.77 -3.80
CA GLU A 188 -5.15 6.95 -4.84
C GLU A 188 -4.96 5.44 -4.58
N ILE A 189 -3.85 5.04 -3.94
CA ILE A 189 -3.58 3.64 -3.58
C ILE A 189 -4.66 3.05 -2.66
N TYR A 190 -5.22 3.82 -1.73
CA TYR A 190 -6.28 3.35 -0.84
C TYR A 190 -7.55 3.02 -1.62
N GLY A 191 -7.90 3.84 -2.61
CA GLY A 191 -9.04 3.61 -3.49
C GLY A 191 -8.87 2.38 -4.38
N ILE A 192 -7.67 2.18 -4.93
CA ILE A 192 -7.31 0.97 -5.70
C ILE A 192 -7.45 -0.27 -4.81
N ILE A 193 -6.88 -0.24 -3.62
CA ILE A 193 -6.92 -1.37 -2.68
C ILE A 193 -8.36 -1.66 -2.22
N GLU A 194 -9.18 -0.64 -1.97
CA GLU A 194 -10.58 -0.83 -1.57
C GLU A 194 -11.43 -1.41 -2.70
N ARG A 195 -11.22 -1.01 -3.96
CA ARG A 195 -11.89 -1.65 -5.11
C ARG A 195 -11.42 -3.10 -5.31
N LEU A 196 -10.14 -3.36 -5.08
CA LEU A 196 -9.53 -4.68 -5.19
C LEU A 196 -10.03 -5.65 -4.11
N SER A 197 -10.18 -5.18 -2.87
CA SER A 197 -10.64 -5.97 -1.71
C SER A 197 -11.61 -5.14 -0.84
N PRO A 198 -12.89 -5.04 -1.25
CA PRO A 198 -13.86 -4.13 -0.63
C PRO A 198 -14.32 -4.61 0.75
N GLY A 199 -14.41 -3.69 1.72
CA GLY A 199 -14.95 -3.96 3.05
C GLY A 199 -14.09 -4.85 3.94
N THR A 200 -12.94 -5.33 3.46
CA THR A 200 -12.04 -6.20 4.23
C THR A 200 -11.19 -5.41 5.22
N ARG A 201 -10.72 -6.08 6.28
CA ARG A 201 -9.73 -5.54 7.22
C ARG A 201 -8.37 -5.43 6.54
N LYS A 202 -7.75 -4.26 6.68
CA LYS A 202 -6.45 -3.92 6.07
C LYS A 202 -5.51 -3.36 7.13
N ILE A 203 -4.21 -3.47 6.89
CA ILE A 203 -3.19 -2.94 7.81
C ILE A 203 -2.12 -2.20 7.03
N GLU A 204 -1.74 -1.03 7.54
CA GLU A 204 -0.63 -0.23 7.02
C GLU A 204 0.51 -0.18 8.03
N LEU A 205 1.70 -0.56 7.59
CA LEU A 205 2.94 -0.53 8.36
C LEU A 205 3.74 0.72 8.00
N PHE A 206 4.35 1.35 9.00
CA PHE A 206 5.10 2.61 8.88
C PHE A 206 4.25 3.83 8.50
N GLY A 207 2.94 3.78 8.78
CA GLY A 207 2.03 4.87 8.48
C GLY A 207 2.17 6.07 9.42
N ARG A 208 1.66 7.22 8.97
CA ARG A 208 1.61 8.51 9.68
C ARG A 208 0.16 8.95 9.88
N PRO A 209 -0.12 10.04 10.63
CA PRO A 209 -1.50 10.47 10.89
C PRO A 209 -2.36 10.71 9.64
N HIS A 210 -1.76 11.13 8.52
CA HIS A 210 -2.50 11.34 7.27
C HIS A 210 -2.88 10.04 6.54
N ASN A 211 -2.31 8.90 6.93
CA ASN A 211 -2.56 7.58 6.35
C ASN A 211 -3.74 6.86 7.00
N VAL A 212 -4.28 7.39 8.10
CA VAL A 212 -5.34 6.76 8.87
C VAL A 212 -6.65 6.77 8.08
N GLN A 213 -7.19 5.58 7.78
CA GLN A 213 -8.34 5.38 6.89
C GLN A 213 -9.35 4.37 7.47
N PRO A 214 -10.65 4.44 7.08
CA PRO A 214 -11.64 3.42 7.45
C PRO A 214 -11.21 2.03 6.96
N ASN A 215 -11.54 0.96 7.71
CA ASN A 215 -11.12 -0.42 7.48
C ASN A 215 -9.61 -0.71 7.65
N TRP A 216 -8.79 0.31 7.91
CA TRP A 216 -7.35 0.16 8.14
C TRP A 216 -7.01 0.22 9.63
N ILE A 217 -6.03 -0.61 10.03
CA ILE A 217 -5.22 -0.38 11.23
C ILE A 217 -3.89 0.19 10.75
N THR A 218 -3.52 1.38 11.24
CA THR A 218 -2.24 2.02 10.90
C THR A 218 -1.24 1.87 12.04
N LEU A 219 -0.09 1.25 11.76
CA LEU A 219 1.03 1.12 12.69
C LEU A 219 2.15 2.08 12.31
N GLY A 220 2.67 2.84 13.27
CA GLY A 220 3.82 3.70 13.05
C GLY A 220 4.24 4.43 14.31
N ASN A 221 5.47 4.93 14.37
CA ASN A 221 5.95 5.66 15.55
C ASN A 221 5.47 7.12 15.60
N GLN A 222 4.86 7.62 14.51
CA GLN A 222 4.40 9.00 14.36
C GLN A 222 2.87 9.16 14.42
N VAL A 223 2.12 8.07 14.59
CA VAL A 223 0.69 8.19 14.92
C VAL A 223 0.52 8.53 16.40
N ASP A 224 -0.61 9.13 16.77
CA ASP A 224 -0.82 9.66 18.12
C ASP A 224 -1.48 8.63 19.04
N GLY A 225 -0.67 7.98 19.88
CA GLY A 225 -1.14 7.00 20.86
C GLY A 225 -1.83 5.78 20.24
N VAL A 226 -2.82 5.24 20.95
CA VAL A 226 -3.52 4.01 20.55
C VAL A 226 -5.02 4.27 20.45
N ARG A 227 -5.58 3.97 19.27
CA ARG A 227 -7.03 3.98 19.04
C ARG A 227 -7.45 2.67 18.39
N LEU A 228 -8.17 1.87 19.16
CA LEU A 228 -8.77 0.61 18.73
C LEU A 228 -10.27 0.65 18.98
N THR A 229 -11.05 -0.01 18.14
CA THR A 229 -12.52 -0.04 18.23
C THR A 229 -13.10 -1.43 18.38
N ASP A 230 -12.35 -2.48 18.05
CA ASP A 230 -12.75 -3.86 18.28
C ASP A 230 -12.55 -4.23 19.78
N PRO A 231 -13.63 -4.57 20.53
CA PRO A 231 -13.53 -4.92 21.95
C PRO A 231 -12.58 -6.09 22.24
N THR A 232 -12.52 -7.07 21.33
CA THR A 232 -11.65 -8.25 21.48
C THR A 232 -10.20 -7.84 21.35
N LEU A 233 -9.89 -7.04 20.33
CA LEU A 233 -8.55 -6.51 20.10
C LEU A 233 -8.10 -5.58 21.23
N ILE A 234 -9.01 -4.75 21.77
CA ILE A 234 -8.72 -3.90 22.94
C ILE A 234 -8.36 -4.76 24.15
N HIS A 235 -9.06 -5.88 24.37
CA HIS A 235 -8.77 -6.78 25.49
C HIS A 235 -7.39 -7.43 25.35
N GLU A 236 -7.07 -8.02 24.20
CA GLU A 236 -5.77 -8.65 23.96
C GLU A 236 -4.63 -7.63 24.00
N PHE A 237 -4.84 -6.43 23.45
CA PHE A 237 -3.88 -5.33 23.52
C PHE A 237 -3.55 -4.97 24.98
N ARG A 238 -4.56 -4.74 25.82
CA ARG A 238 -4.36 -4.37 27.24
C ARG A 238 -3.71 -5.47 28.07
N LYS A 239 -3.94 -6.74 27.69
CA LYS A 239 -3.30 -7.88 28.34
C LYS A 239 -1.81 -7.93 28.06
N LEU A 240 -1.39 -7.61 26.83
CA LEU A 240 0.02 -7.65 26.42
C LEU A 240 0.77 -6.35 26.74
N TYR A 241 0.11 -5.19 26.61
CA TYR A 241 0.65 -3.85 26.87
C TYR A 241 -0.19 -3.15 27.96
N PRO A 242 -0.05 -3.55 29.24
CA PRO A 242 -0.86 -3.02 30.33
C PRO A 242 -0.59 -1.52 30.61
N ASP A 243 0.61 -1.03 30.29
CA ASP A 243 0.99 0.39 30.35
C ASP A 243 0.70 1.16 29.05
N GLY A 244 0.34 0.45 27.98
CA GLY A 244 0.08 1.00 26.65
C GLY A 244 1.33 1.45 25.89
N ASP A 245 2.54 1.17 26.38
CA ASP A 245 3.79 1.58 25.73
C ASP A 245 4.26 0.52 24.72
N CYS A 246 3.99 0.75 23.45
CA CYS A 246 4.44 -0.10 22.34
C CYS A 246 5.72 0.42 21.65
N MET A 247 6.38 1.42 22.24
CA MET A 247 7.60 2.03 21.70
C MET A 247 8.87 1.40 22.28
N ARG A 248 8.75 0.69 23.41
CA ARG A 248 9.88 0.05 24.09
C ARG A 248 10.06 -1.39 23.66
N LYS A 249 11.32 -1.82 23.63
CA LYS A 249 11.67 -3.23 23.50
C LYS A 249 11.19 -4.00 24.75
N PRO A 250 10.45 -5.13 24.60
CA PRO A 250 10.11 -6.01 25.72
C PRO A 250 11.36 -6.42 26.50
N GLN A 251 11.26 -6.44 27.84
CA GLN A 251 12.33 -6.89 28.73
C GLN A 251 12.50 -8.40 28.72
#